data_AF-A0A6M1R7T8-F1
#
_entry.id   AF-A0A6M1R7T8-F1
#
_cell.length_a   1.000
_cell.length_b   1.000
_cell.length_c   1.000
_cell.angle_alpha   90.00
_cell.angle_beta   90.00
_cell.angle_gamma   90.00
#
_symmetry.space_group_name_H-M   'P 1'
#
loop_
_entity.id
_entity.type
_entity.pdbx_description
1 polymer ?
#
loop_
_entity_poly.entity_id
_entity_poly.type
_entity_poly.pdbx_seq_one_letter_code
_entity_poly.pdbx_strand_id
1 'polypeptide(L)'
;MVSLLYLHGVGNGDPRDAWRRALDRSLQDVGYPGLDEVEVIAPKYPDVLRTDDGDKTIKIPPITALRLSAEEQRAVRRRVERATAELESILGEPVPASPVGVTDSLAPIVLRVLRQAHNYVTKPGIRARTLRMVLDELPEDGEIVIVGHSLGSIIAIDLLRRLPPKLTVTGLVTIGSPAAHPNLHEDSDRLEMKAPVDHVGWWVNVWSNGDAVTGLRGIWRHFPWALDLQVGLGLDHRTTTYLRSKPVATAIGRGLFGSLSKEIAVVEGTPDVALNSLEVRLALWLAYAQFLRDHLKGATQERFGAALRVVQHEVLERLIENYQADDVRIPQQLLDLRVAPDAPGDLPRPKPLTQLSKEEAVLALVALATANPVRPYEIDVPDDVRRQAFHDLTVWMGLGGGLGENLHIAMQSASKAVYPVDQWKLWVGIGIGAAVLVAGPIGLALAAPAGLAGGAAIIGALSAFGPGGMVGGLVTAGAITTTGAGTIAATLVSSSSSAEDVEVTVIQLLTAAILRSREGLEQDLGVWLAMSEIQRQTGREVARLAAYSDEKAPGVEALRRKARAAERAMAYMVKNRLVEGLTDEEPKGEEAFEE
;
A
#
# COMPACT_ATOMS: atom_id res chain seq x y z
N MET A 1 -0.15 29.67 13.97
CA MET A 1 -0.51 30.11 12.60
C MET A 1 0.62 29.63 11.72
N VAL A 2 0.31 28.94 10.63
CA VAL A 2 1.32 28.32 9.76
C VAL A 2 1.71 29.31 8.67
N SER A 3 3.01 29.55 8.48
CA SER A 3 3.52 30.45 7.43
C SER A 3 3.81 29.67 6.13
N LEU A 4 3.81 30.36 4.99
CA LEU A 4 4.12 29.78 3.68
C LEU A 4 5.45 30.31 3.17
N LEU A 5 6.45 29.43 2.98
CA LEU A 5 7.68 29.74 2.26
C LEU A 5 7.55 29.33 0.79
N TYR A 6 7.69 30.28 -0.13
CA TYR A 6 7.75 30.01 -1.56
C TYR A 6 9.16 30.27 -2.13
N LEU A 7 9.74 29.24 -2.74
CA LEU A 7 11.05 29.28 -3.39
C LEU A 7 10.90 29.14 -4.90
N HIS A 8 11.23 30.22 -5.62
CA HIS A 8 11.04 30.31 -7.06
C HIS A 8 12.16 29.61 -7.87
N GLY A 9 11.83 29.20 -9.10
CA GLY A 9 12.77 28.65 -10.06
C GLY A 9 13.67 29.69 -10.75
N VAL A 10 14.34 29.27 -11.82
CA VAL A 10 15.16 30.15 -12.66
C VAL A 10 14.30 31.22 -13.34
N GLY A 11 14.70 32.48 -13.27
CA GLY A 11 13.97 33.58 -13.89
C GLY A 11 14.32 34.91 -13.25
N ASN A 12 13.41 35.88 -13.30
CA ASN A 12 13.53 37.18 -12.63
C ASN A 12 12.87 37.18 -11.23
N GLY A 13 12.64 36.00 -10.64
CA GLY A 13 12.00 35.86 -9.33
C GLY A 13 10.49 36.10 -9.29
N ASP A 14 9.80 36.05 -10.44
CA ASP A 14 8.38 36.41 -10.59
C ASP A 14 8.03 37.75 -9.90
N PRO A 15 8.49 38.89 -10.46
CA PRO A 15 8.39 40.19 -9.79
C PRO A 15 6.95 40.70 -9.58
N ARG A 16 5.95 40.04 -10.15
CA ARG A 16 4.52 40.37 -10.01
C ARG A 16 3.75 39.36 -9.16
N ASP A 17 4.47 38.42 -8.56
CA ASP A 17 3.96 37.30 -7.76
C ASP A 17 2.70 36.67 -8.40
N ALA A 18 2.79 36.36 -9.69
CA ALA A 18 1.71 35.70 -10.42
C ALA A 18 1.38 34.33 -9.83
N TRP A 19 2.39 33.67 -9.24
CA TRP A 19 2.23 32.44 -8.46
C TRP A 19 1.24 32.60 -7.30
N ARG A 20 1.28 33.72 -6.55
CA ARG A 20 0.45 33.95 -5.35
C ARG A 20 -1.02 33.99 -5.73
N ARG A 21 -1.37 34.75 -6.78
CA ARG A 21 -2.74 34.82 -7.31
C ARG A 21 -3.22 33.48 -7.88
N ALA A 22 -2.32 32.66 -8.43
CA ALA A 22 -2.69 31.35 -8.94
C ALA A 22 -3.00 30.39 -7.80
N LEU A 23 -2.14 30.34 -6.77
CA LEU A 23 -2.34 29.50 -5.60
C LEU A 23 -3.58 29.91 -4.80
N ASP A 24 -3.75 31.20 -4.54
CA ASP A 24 -4.89 31.73 -3.77
C ASP A 24 -6.25 31.31 -4.35
N ARG A 25 -6.45 31.50 -5.65
CA ARG A 25 -7.67 31.03 -6.34
C ARG A 25 -7.81 29.51 -6.26
N SER A 26 -6.72 28.77 -6.47
CA SER A 26 -6.78 27.31 -6.52
C SER A 26 -7.06 26.71 -5.13
N LEU A 27 -6.60 27.34 -4.05
CA LEU A 27 -6.95 26.97 -2.67
C LEU A 27 -8.45 27.11 -2.44
N GLN A 28 -9.02 28.25 -2.85
CA GLN A 28 -10.46 28.51 -2.75
C GLN A 28 -11.27 27.51 -3.60
N ASP A 29 -10.81 27.21 -4.83
CA ASP A 29 -11.46 26.26 -5.72
C ASP A 29 -11.53 24.83 -5.15
N VAL A 30 -10.55 24.44 -4.31
CA VAL A 30 -10.54 23.13 -3.64
C VAL A 30 -11.15 23.17 -2.23
N GLY A 31 -11.67 24.31 -1.78
CA GLY A 31 -12.42 24.46 -0.53
C GLY A 31 -11.62 24.97 0.68
N TYR A 32 -10.36 25.34 0.51
CA TYR A 32 -9.55 25.96 1.58
C TYR A 32 -9.71 27.49 1.61
N PRO A 33 -9.37 28.14 2.75
CA PRO A 33 -9.18 29.59 2.78
C PRO A 33 -8.11 30.06 1.78
N GLY A 34 -8.21 31.32 1.35
CA GLY A 34 -7.17 31.99 0.58
C GLY A 34 -5.94 32.34 1.43
N LEU A 35 -4.98 33.04 0.84
CA LEU A 35 -3.71 33.44 1.45
C LEU A 35 -3.76 34.80 2.18
N ASP A 36 -4.94 35.33 2.46
CA ASP A 36 -5.09 36.65 3.07
C ASP A 36 -4.62 36.69 4.53
N GLU A 37 -4.83 35.59 5.27
CA GLU A 37 -4.44 35.45 6.69
C GLU A 37 -3.16 34.62 6.89
N VAL A 38 -2.50 34.24 5.79
CA VAL A 38 -1.26 33.45 5.82
C VAL A 38 -0.06 34.37 5.70
N GLU A 39 0.90 34.26 6.62
CA GLU A 39 2.20 34.93 6.46
C GLU A 39 2.96 34.27 5.30
N VAL A 40 3.26 35.04 4.25
CA VAL A 40 3.92 34.55 3.04
C VAL A 40 5.34 35.09 2.96
N ILE A 41 6.32 34.19 2.96
CA ILE A 41 7.75 34.47 2.82
C ILE A 41 8.18 34.03 1.42
N ALA A 42 8.69 34.94 0.59
CA ALA A 42 9.04 34.65 -0.80
C ALA A 42 10.34 35.36 -1.23
N PRO A 43 11.51 34.91 -0.72
CA PRO A 43 12.80 35.54 -0.95
C PRO A 43 13.14 35.62 -2.44
N LYS A 44 13.76 36.72 -2.86
CA LYS A 44 14.13 36.96 -4.28
C LYS A 44 15.64 36.84 -4.48
N TYR A 45 16.09 35.69 -4.98
CA TYR A 45 17.52 35.38 -5.21
C TYR A 45 17.96 35.19 -6.69
N PRO A 46 17.29 35.75 -7.72
CA PRO A 46 17.62 35.45 -9.12
C PRO A 46 19.04 35.91 -9.53
N ASP A 47 19.56 36.97 -8.91
CA ASP A 47 20.86 37.55 -9.27
C ASP A 47 22.02 36.73 -8.71
N VAL A 48 21.86 36.15 -7.51
CA VAL A 48 22.88 35.29 -6.88
C VAL A 48 23.21 34.09 -7.75
N LEU A 49 22.19 33.50 -8.37
CA LEU A 49 22.26 32.30 -9.22
C LEU A 49 22.88 32.55 -10.61
N ARG A 50 23.03 33.82 -11.01
CA ARG A 50 23.61 34.21 -12.31
C ARG A 50 25.10 34.56 -12.25
N THR A 51 25.65 34.74 -11.04
CA THR A 51 27.06 35.10 -10.86
C THR A 51 27.99 33.89 -11.03
N ASP A 52 29.20 34.12 -11.57
CA ASP A 52 30.08 33.02 -11.97
C ASP A 52 30.88 32.36 -10.84
N ASP A 53 31.17 33.06 -9.74
CA ASP A 53 32.02 32.48 -8.68
C ASP A 53 31.55 32.74 -7.25
N GLY A 54 30.65 33.71 -7.11
CA GLY A 54 30.17 34.22 -5.84
C GLY A 54 31.25 34.68 -4.86
N ASP A 55 30.81 35.23 -3.73
CA ASP A 55 31.72 35.66 -2.68
C ASP A 55 32.08 34.43 -1.83
N LYS A 56 33.29 33.93 -2.01
CA LYS A 56 33.83 32.75 -1.31
C LYS A 56 34.10 33.02 0.18
N THR A 57 34.02 34.27 0.63
CA THR A 57 34.16 34.62 2.05
C THR A 57 32.93 34.26 2.87
N ILE A 58 31.75 34.16 2.22
CA ILE A 58 30.49 33.83 2.88
C ILE A 58 30.44 32.32 3.13
N LYS A 59 30.41 31.94 4.41
CA LYS A 59 30.35 30.54 4.84
C LYS A 59 28.95 29.98 4.65
N ILE A 60 28.87 28.72 4.24
CA ILE A 60 27.61 27.97 4.19
C ILE A 60 27.06 27.90 5.63
N PRO A 61 25.78 28.23 5.86
CA PRO A 61 25.13 28.07 7.16
C PRO A 61 25.33 26.65 7.71
N PRO A 62 25.44 26.42 9.03
CA PRO A 62 25.66 25.08 9.58
C PRO A 62 24.45 24.15 9.37
N ILE A 63 24.65 22.85 9.59
CA ILE A 63 23.54 21.89 9.72
C ILE A 63 22.99 22.01 11.14
N THR A 64 21.69 22.19 11.26
CA THR A 64 20.96 22.34 12.53
C THR A 64 20.11 21.11 12.85
N ALA A 65 19.78 20.29 11.85
CA ALA A 65 19.00 19.06 12.04
C ALA A 65 19.67 18.10 13.03
N LEU A 66 18.86 17.50 13.90
CA LEU A 66 19.32 16.59 14.92
C LEU A 66 19.87 15.29 14.31
N ARG A 67 20.95 14.77 14.91
CA ARG A 67 21.42 13.42 14.62
C ARG A 67 20.66 12.44 15.50
N LEU A 68 19.69 11.76 14.90
CA LEU A 68 18.85 10.79 15.58
C LEU A 68 19.56 9.45 15.80
N SER A 69 19.19 8.75 16.87
CA SER A 69 19.45 7.31 17.00
C SER A 69 18.68 6.51 15.95
N ALA A 70 19.04 5.25 15.76
CA ALA A 70 18.36 4.37 14.80
C ALA A 70 16.87 4.16 15.14
N GLU A 71 16.52 4.14 16.42
CA GLU A 71 15.15 3.96 16.88
C GLU A 71 14.29 5.22 16.65
N GLU A 72 14.82 6.39 17.02
CA GLU A 72 14.19 7.69 16.75
C GLU A 72 13.99 7.91 15.25
N GLN A 73 15.00 7.57 14.42
CA GLN A 73 14.90 7.67 12.98
C GLN A 73 13.79 6.77 12.40
N ARG A 74 13.59 5.57 12.96
CA ARG A 74 12.48 4.68 12.58
C ARG A 74 11.13 5.26 13.01
N ALA A 75 11.05 5.90 14.18
CA ALA A 75 9.83 6.55 14.65
C ALA A 75 9.44 7.74 13.75
N VAL A 76 10.40 8.59 13.39
CA VAL A 76 10.22 9.68 12.42
C VAL A 76 9.76 9.13 11.07
N ARG A 77 10.40 8.07 10.56
CA ARG A 77 9.97 7.41 9.31
C ARG A 77 8.52 6.95 9.38
N ARG A 78 8.11 6.25 10.45
CA ARG A 78 6.72 5.79 10.61
C ARG A 78 5.71 6.94 10.68
N ARG A 79 6.08 8.08 11.26
CA ARG A 79 5.20 9.26 11.32
C ARG A 79 5.02 9.87 9.93
N VAL A 80 6.11 10.04 9.19
CA VAL A 80 6.09 10.61 7.84
C VAL A 80 5.34 9.71 6.85
N GLU A 81 5.60 8.40 6.87
CA GLU A 81 4.88 7.45 5.99
C GLU A 81 3.36 7.45 6.24
N ARG A 82 2.92 7.61 7.50
CA ARG A 82 1.49 7.75 7.83
C ARG A 82 0.87 8.99 7.21
N ALA A 83 1.54 10.13 7.34
CA ALA A 83 1.08 11.38 6.72
C ALA A 83 1.09 11.29 5.19
N THR A 84 2.07 10.59 4.61
CA THR A 84 2.14 10.33 3.17
C THR A 84 0.99 9.46 2.67
N ALA A 85 0.66 8.36 3.36
CA ALA A 85 -0.45 7.48 3.00
C ALA A 85 -1.81 8.20 3.05
N GLU A 86 -2.02 9.03 4.07
CA GLU A 86 -3.21 9.88 4.15
C GLU A 86 -3.30 10.84 2.94
N LEU A 87 -2.18 11.50 2.60
CA LEU A 87 -2.14 12.40 1.44
C LEU A 87 -2.37 11.67 0.12
N GLU A 88 -1.82 10.47 -0.06
CA GLU A 88 -2.04 9.66 -1.26
C GLU A 88 -3.54 9.37 -1.47
N SER A 89 -4.27 9.05 -0.40
CA SER A 89 -5.73 8.85 -0.47
C SER A 89 -6.51 10.12 -0.87
N ILE A 90 -6.11 11.28 -0.35
CA ILE A 90 -6.79 12.57 -0.59
C ILE A 90 -6.47 13.12 -2.00
N LEU A 91 -5.25 12.90 -2.48
CA LEU A 91 -4.77 13.46 -3.75
C LEU A 91 -5.20 12.64 -4.97
N GLY A 92 -5.59 11.37 -4.77
CA GLY A 92 -6.12 10.48 -5.80
C GLY A 92 -5.05 9.84 -6.70
N GLU A 93 -5.49 8.93 -7.56
CA GLU A 93 -4.61 8.13 -8.43
C GLU A 93 -3.83 8.99 -9.44
N PRO A 94 -2.56 8.64 -9.75
CA PRO A 94 -1.77 9.30 -10.78
C PRO A 94 -2.48 9.33 -12.13
N VAL A 95 -2.49 10.49 -12.80
CA VAL A 95 -3.09 10.60 -14.14
C VAL A 95 -2.24 9.80 -15.13
N PRO A 96 -2.82 8.87 -15.92
CA PRO A 96 -2.09 8.07 -16.90
C PRO A 96 -1.25 8.94 -17.82
N ALA A 97 -0.01 8.50 -18.07
CA ALA A 97 0.89 9.21 -18.96
C ALA A 97 0.28 9.34 -20.37
N SER A 98 -0.07 10.57 -20.77
CA SER A 98 -0.29 10.87 -22.19
C SER A 98 1.04 10.83 -22.93
N PRO A 99 1.19 10.12 -24.06
CA PRO A 99 2.40 10.14 -24.84
C PRO A 99 2.59 11.55 -25.43
N VAL A 100 3.33 12.41 -24.73
CA VAL A 100 3.71 13.72 -25.24
C VAL A 100 5.08 13.59 -25.90
N GLY A 101 5.14 13.77 -27.21
CA GLY A 101 6.41 13.82 -27.94
C GLY A 101 7.25 15.00 -27.43
N VAL A 102 8.43 14.72 -26.88
CA VAL A 102 9.41 15.76 -26.54
C VAL A 102 9.88 16.38 -27.85
N THR A 103 9.68 17.69 -28.03
CA THR A 103 10.19 18.42 -29.21
C THR A 103 11.53 19.10 -28.86
N ASP A 104 12.43 19.24 -29.83
CA ASP A 104 13.74 19.90 -29.69
C ASP A 104 13.68 21.34 -29.15
N SER A 105 12.51 21.98 -29.18
CA SER A 105 12.29 23.37 -28.80
C SER A 105 12.46 23.70 -27.31
N LEU A 106 12.45 22.69 -26.42
CA LEU A 106 12.55 22.89 -24.95
C LEU A 106 13.96 22.75 -24.39
N ALA A 107 14.92 22.26 -25.18
CA ALA A 107 16.29 21.99 -24.73
C ALA A 107 17.02 23.20 -24.08
N PRO A 108 16.89 24.44 -24.58
CA PRO A 108 17.59 25.60 -23.98
C PRO A 108 17.12 25.92 -22.56
N ILE A 109 15.83 25.73 -22.27
CA ILE A 109 15.24 26.00 -20.96
C ILE A 109 15.73 24.96 -19.95
N VAL A 110 15.69 23.67 -20.33
CA VAL A 110 16.19 22.56 -19.52
C VAL A 110 17.66 22.75 -19.21
N LEU A 111 18.51 23.04 -20.21
CA LEU A 111 19.94 23.29 -20.02
C LEU A 111 20.22 24.46 -19.07
N ARG A 112 19.42 25.53 -19.15
CA ARG A 112 19.57 26.68 -18.26
C ARG A 112 19.24 26.33 -16.80
N VAL A 113 18.14 25.60 -16.57
CA VAL A 113 17.74 25.15 -15.23
C VAL A 113 18.80 24.22 -14.65
N LEU A 114 19.23 23.22 -15.41
CA LEU A 114 20.25 22.26 -14.99
C LEU A 114 21.57 22.95 -14.68
N ARG A 115 22.01 23.91 -15.49
CA ARG A 115 23.24 24.67 -15.23
C ARG A 115 23.16 25.49 -13.93
N GLN A 116 22.05 26.17 -13.65
CA GLN A 116 21.92 26.94 -12.41
C GLN A 116 21.76 26.05 -11.18
N ALA A 117 21.04 24.93 -11.30
CA ALA A 117 20.96 23.91 -10.26
C ALA A 117 22.33 23.29 -9.97
N HIS A 118 23.07 22.92 -11.02
CA HIS A 118 24.42 22.40 -10.89
C HIS A 118 25.35 23.44 -10.25
N ASN A 119 25.31 24.71 -10.68
CA ASN A 119 26.08 25.79 -10.06
C ASN A 119 25.75 25.97 -8.57
N TYR A 120 24.48 25.91 -8.18
CA TYR A 120 24.09 25.96 -6.77
C TYR A 120 24.70 24.82 -5.97
N VAL A 121 24.69 23.60 -6.50
CA VAL A 121 25.23 22.41 -5.81
C VAL A 121 26.76 22.43 -5.73
N THR A 122 27.44 22.86 -6.80
CA THR A 122 28.89 22.75 -6.93
C THR A 122 29.66 23.98 -6.44
N LYS A 123 29.11 25.20 -6.54
CA LYS A 123 29.79 26.46 -6.18
C LYS A 123 29.43 26.94 -4.77
N PRO A 124 30.33 26.83 -3.76
CA PRO A 124 30.00 27.11 -2.36
C PRO A 124 29.51 28.54 -2.08
N GLY A 125 30.08 29.55 -2.75
CA GLY A 125 29.68 30.95 -2.54
C GLY A 125 28.27 31.29 -3.07
N ILE A 126 27.82 30.63 -4.13
CA ILE A 126 26.43 30.74 -4.62
C ILE A 126 25.48 30.08 -3.62
N ARG A 127 25.80 28.86 -3.20
CA ARG A 127 25.03 28.12 -2.20
C ARG A 127 24.89 28.87 -0.88
N ALA A 128 26.01 29.34 -0.33
CA ALA A 128 26.05 30.03 0.95
C ALA A 128 25.20 31.30 0.97
N ARG A 129 25.32 32.16 -0.05
CA ARG A 129 24.52 33.38 -0.16
C ARG A 129 23.04 33.12 -0.36
N THR A 130 22.71 32.14 -1.19
CA THR A 130 21.31 31.77 -1.44
C THR A 130 20.66 31.25 -0.15
N LEU A 131 21.33 30.33 0.56
CA LEU A 131 20.85 29.83 1.85
C LEU A 131 20.73 30.94 2.88
N ARG A 132 21.72 31.84 2.96
CA ARG A 132 21.71 32.96 3.92
C ARG A 132 20.55 33.92 3.66
N MET A 133 20.34 34.30 2.40
CA MET A 133 19.23 35.16 1.99
C MET A 133 17.87 34.57 2.35
N VAL A 134 17.69 33.26 2.16
CA VAL A 134 16.44 32.60 2.55
C VAL A 134 16.31 32.52 4.07
N LEU A 135 17.35 32.05 4.77
CA LEU A 135 17.31 31.85 6.24
C LEU A 135 17.13 33.15 7.01
N ASP A 136 17.68 34.27 6.53
CA ASP A 136 17.55 35.58 7.18
C ASP A 136 16.11 36.13 7.10
N GLU A 137 15.26 35.59 6.22
CA GLU A 137 13.82 35.94 6.10
C GLU A 137 12.90 34.97 6.86
N LEU A 138 13.43 33.86 7.42
CA LEU A 138 12.62 32.88 8.15
C LEU A 138 12.43 33.27 9.63
N PRO A 139 11.29 32.94 10.23
CA PRO A 139 11.10 33.07 11.67
C PRO A 139 11.99 32.08 12.45
N GLU A 140 12.34 32.43 13.69
CA GLU A 140 13.18 31.58 14.55
C GLU A 140 12.44 30.34 15.10
N ASP A 141 11.11 30.40 15.18
CA ASP A 141 10.22 29.32 15.62
C ASP A 141 8.87 29.35 14.88
N GLY A 142 8.10 28.26 15.00
CA GLY A 142 6.75 28.15 14.44
C GLY A 142 6.58 26.97 13.47
N GLU A 143 5.52 27.03 12.67
CA GLU A 143 5.16 26.03 11.67
C GLU A 143 5.20 26.64 10.27
N ILE A 144 5.75 25.90 9.31
CA ILE A 144 5.92 26.38 7.95
C ILE A 144 5.56 25.32 6.90
N VAL A 145 4.89 25.74 5.83
CA VAL A 145 4.78 24.98 4.59
C VAL A 145 5.78 25.51 3.59
N ILE A 146 6.58 24.62 2.99
CA ILE A 146 7.59 25.00 2.00
C ILE A 146 7.12 24.56 0.62
N VAL A 147 7.09 25.49 -0.34
CA VAL A 147 6.79 25.23 -1.75
C VAL A 147 8.01 25.58 -2.58
N GLY A 148 8.65 24.55 -3.14
CA GLY A 148 9.78 24.71 -4.06
C GLY A 148 9.35 24.50 -5.51
N HIS A 149 9.67 25.43 -6.40
CA HIS A 149 9.47 25.25 -7.85
C HIS A 149 10.79 25.15 -8.59
N SER A 150 10.94 24.12 -9.44
CA SER A 150 12.11 23.97 -10.31
C SER A 150 13.40 24.02 -9.49
N LEU A 151 14.32 24.96 -9.75
CA LEU A 151 15.51 25.20 -8.92
C LEU A 151 15.19 25.46 -7.43
N GLY A 152 14.07 26.13 -7.14
CA GLY A 152 13.62 26.36 -5.76
C GLY A 152 13.38 25.07 -4.99
N SER A 153 13.03 23.96 -5.65
CA SER A 153 12.94 22.63 -5.03
C SER A 153 14.30 22.15 -4.52
N ILE A 154 15.39 22.42 -5.24
CA ILE A 154 16.75 22.05 -4.81
C ILE A 154 17.17 22.84 -3.57
N ILE A 155 16.83 24.12 -3.54
CA ILE A 155 17.09 25.00 -2.39
C ILE A 155 16.26 24.54 -1.19
N ALA A 156 14.97 24.22 -1.39
CA ALA A 156 14.09 23.68 -0.35
C ALA A 156 14.65 22.41 0.30
N ILE A 157 15.12 21.46 -0.53
CA ILE A 157 15.72 20.20 -0.07
C ILE A 157 16.98 20.45 0.77
N ASP A 158 17.84 21.37 0.35
CA ASP A 158 19.06 21.73 1.09
C ASP A 158 18.73 22.45 2.42
N LEU A 159 17.70 23.29 2.41
CA LEU A 159 17.24 24.02 3.59
C LEU A 159 16.77 23.10 4.72
N LEU A 160 16.15 21.95 4.42
CA LEU A 160 15.62 21.03 5.44
C LEU A 160 16.65 20.62 6.52
N ARG A 161 17.95 20.66 6.24
CA ARG A 161 18.99 20.32 7.24
C ARG A 161 19.48 21.51 8.05
N ARG A 162 19.01 22.71 7.74
CA ARG A 162 19.60 24.00 8.13
C ARG A 162 18.58 24.99 8.69
N LEU A 163 17.32 24.58 8.80
CA LEU A 163 16.26 25.40 9.36
C LEU A 163 16.53 25.73 10.84
N PRO A 164 16.01 26.86 11.36
CA PRO A 164 16.04 27.13 12.80
C PRO A 164 15.51 25.92 13.59
N PRO A 165 16.17 25.48 14.68
CA PRO A 165 15.81 24.24 15.37
C PRO A 165 14.39 24.17 15.94
N LYS A 166 13.73 25.32 16.12
CA LYS A 166 12.35 25.41 16.64
C LYS A 166 11.30 25.54 15.53
N LEU A 167 11.71 25.51 14.27
CA LEU A 167 10.83 25.62 13.12
C LEU A 167 10.44 24.21 12.64
N THR A 168 9.14 23.94 12.56
CA THR A 168 8.60 22.68 12.07
C THR A 168 8.07 22.86 10.65
N VAL A 169 8.48 21.99 9.73
CA VAL A 169 7.95 21.96 8.35
C VAL A 169 6.73 21.06 8.34
N THR A 170 5.53 21.65 8.38
CA THR A 170 4.27 20.89 8.33
C THR A 170 4.18 20.07 7.05
N GLY A 171 4.61 20.65 5.92
CA GLY A 171 4.66 19.96 4.64
C GLY A 171 5.64 20.61 3.66
N LEU A 172 6.31 19.77 2.85
CA LEU A 172 7.11 20.18 1.71
C LEU A 172 6.39 19.80 0.41
N VAL A 173 6.17 20.77 -0.46
CA VAL A 173 5.62 20.57 -1.80
C VAL A 173 6.65 21.00 -2.83
N THR A 174 7.20 20.05 -3.60
CA THR A 174 8.11 20.36 -4.71
C THR A 174 7.39 20.20 -6.04
N ILE A 175 7.46 21.19 -6.92
CA ILE A 175 6.78 21.21 -8.21
C ILE A 175 7.77 21.40 -9.36
N GLY A 176 7.70 20.55 -10.39
CA GLY A 176 8.61 20.62 -11.53
C GLY A 176 10.10 20.44 -11.15
N SER A 177 10.38 19.62 -10.14
CA SER A 177 11.73 19.49 -9.56
C SER A 177 12.72 18.80 -10.50
N PRO A 178 13.93 19.37 -10.77
CA PRO A 178 14.98 18.68 -11.51
C PRO A 178 15.79 17.70 -10.63
N ALA A 179 15.40 17.46 -9.38
CA ALA A 179 16.20 16.72 -8.40
C ALA A 179 16.46 15.24 -8.78
N ALA A 180 15.75 14.70 -9.77
CA ALA A 180 15.98 13.37 -10.32
C ALA A 180 17.13 13.31 -11.35
N HIS A 181 17.73 14.44 -11.74
CA HIS A 181 18.82 14.47 -12.72
C HIS A 181 20.15 13.97 -12.12
N PRO A 182 20.83 13.00 -12.77
CA PRO A 182 22.10 12.45 -12.26
C PRO A 182 23.18 13.50 -12.01
N ASN A 183 23.29 14.50 -12.89
CA ASN A 183 24.32 15.57 -12.83
C ASN A 183 24.21 16.47 -11.57
N LEU A 184 23.15 16.34 -10.78
CA LEU A 184 23.00 17.04 -9.50
C LEU A 184 23.53 16.24 -8.31
N HIS A 185 23.78 14.94 -8.50
CA HIS A 185 24.31 14.02 -7.50
C HIS A 185 25.72 13.51 -7.84
N GLU A 186 26.20 13.81 -9.04
CA GLU A 186 27.56 13.49 -9.50
C GLU A 186 28.60 14.10 -8.54
N ASP A 187 29.49 13.25 -8.04
CA ASP A 187 30.58 13.59 -7.10
C ASP A 187 30.14 14.25 -5.77
N SER A 188 28.86 14.10 -5.36
CA SER A 188 28.36 14.76 -4.16
C SER A 188 27.01 14.22 -3.62
N ASP A 189 27.02 13.76 -2.37
CA ASP A 189 25.80 13.39 -1.61
C ASP A 189 25.11 14.62 -0.95
N ARG A 190 25.48 15.85 -1.34
CA ARG A 190 25.07 17.09 -0.66
C ARG A 190 23.57 17.30 -0.57
N LEU A 191 22.82 16.76 -1.53
CA LEU A 191 21.36 16.81 -1.57
C LEU A 191 20.71 15.49 -1.16
N GLU A 192 21.43 14.37 -1.17
CA GLU A 192 20.83 13.03 -1.02
C GLU A 192 20.27 12.81 0.38
N MET A 193 18.98 12.47 0.47
CA MET A 193 18.27 12.37 1.75
C MET A 193 17.43 11.09 1.82
N LYS A 194 18.05 9.99 2.24
CA LYS A 194 17.42 8.65 2.30
C LYS A 194 16.41 8.48 3.43
N ALA A 195 16.49 9.30 4.46
CA ALA A 195 15.61 9.25 5.62
C ALA A 195 15.00 10.63 5.88
N PRO A 196 13.76 10.68 6.38
CA PRO A 196 13.10 11.92 6.75
C PRO A 196 13.81 12.64 7.89
N VAL A 197 13.72 13.97 7.87
CA VAL A 197 14.20 14.84 8.94
C VAL A 197 13.11 14.94 10.02
N ASP A 198 13.52 14.99 11.28
CA ASP A 198 12.65 14.91 12.46
C ASP A 198 11.57 15.99 12.53
N HIS A 199 11.85 17.18 12.02
CA HIS A 199 10.95 18.33 12.01
C HIS A 199 10.17 18.48 10.69
N VAL A 200 10.19 17.46 9.82
CA VAL A 200 9.38 17.44 8.59
C VAL A 200 8.18 16.51 8.77
N GLY A 201 6.99 17.02 8.49
CA GLY A 201 5.71 16.29 8.57
C GLY A 201 5.53 15.32 7.40
N TRP A 202 5.56 15.83 6.17
CA TRP A 202 5.42 15.06 4.93
C TRP A 202 6.04 15.79 3.74
N TRP A 203 6.28 15.07 2.64
CA TRP A 203 6.79 15.63 1.39
C TRP A 203 6.05 15.08 0.18
N VAL A 204 5.40 15.96 -0.58
CA VAL A 204 4.81 15.65 -1.89
C VAL A 204 5.66 16.29 -3.00
N ASN A 205 6.12 15.48 -3.95
CA ASN A 205 6.76 15.93 -5.17
C ASN A 205 5.80 15.75 -6.36
N VAL A 206 5.50 16.83 -7.07
CA VAL A 206 4.59 16.83 -8.22
C VAL A 206 5.36 17.08 -9.51
N TRP A 207 5.17 16.22 -10.49
CA TRP A 207 5.82 16.28 -11.79
C TRP A 207 4.83 16.01 -12.95
N SER A 208 5.13 16.53 -14.13
CA SER A 208 4.35 16.30 -15.35
C SER A 208 5.19 15.53 -16.38
N ASN A 209 4.55 14.61 -17.09
CA ASN A 209 5.21 13.76 -18.10
C ASN A 209 5.56 14.49 -19.42
N GLY A 210 5.13 15.74 -19.59
CA GLY A 210 5.62 16.63 -20.66
C GLY A 210 6.63 17.67 -20.17
N ASP A 211 6.89 17.75 -18.86
CA ASP A 211 7.83 18.71 -18.29
C ASP A 211 9.26 18.14 -18.30
N ALA A 212 9.99 18.41 -19.37
CA ALA A 212 11.35 17.93 -19.59
C ALA A 212 12.36 18.34 -18.48
N VAL A 213 12.06 19.37 -17.68
CA VAL A 213 12.94 19.79 -16.57
C VAL A 213 12.95 18.78 -15.44
N THR A 214 11.87 17.99 -15.29
CA THR A 214 11.78 16.93 -14.27
C THR A 214 12.58 15.68 -14.63
N GLY A 215 13.08 15.60 -15.87
CA GLY A 215 13.60 14.36 -16.44
C GLY A 215 12.49 13.33 -16.70
N LEU A 216 11.23 13.77 -16.76
CA LEU A 216 10.02 12.97 -17.03
C LEU A 216 9.79 11.87 -16.00
N ARG A 217 10.13 12.13 -14.73
CA ARG A 217 10.02 11.16 -13.64
C ARG A 217 9.95 11.83 -12.27
N GLY A 218 9.53 11.04 -11.29
CA GLY A 218 9.63 11.38 -9.87
C GLY A 218 11.06 11.35 -9.31
N ILE A 219 11.21 11.79 -8.06
CA ILE A 219 12.48 11.97 -7.35
C ILE A 219 12.83 10.82 -6.38
N TRP A 220 11.95 9.82 -6.24
CA TRP A 220 12.02 8.74 -5.25
C TRP A 220 13.39 8.06 -5.12
N ARG A 221 14.16 7.93 -6.21
CA ARG A 221 15.48 7.27 -6.21
C ARG A 221 16.46 7.91 -5.22
N HIS A 222 16.46 9.24 -5.13
CA HIS A 222 17.33 10.00 -4.22
C HIS A 222 16.61 10.38 -2.91
N PHE A 223 15.28 10.36 -2.92
CA PHE A 223 14.40 10.81 -1.83
C PHE A 223 13.25 9.81 -1.62
N PRO A 224 13.52 8.61 -1.09
CA PRO A 224 12.57 7.48 -1.06
C PRO A 224 11.44 7.62 -0.04
N TRP A 225 11.24 8.80 0.52
CA TRP A 225 10.17 9.13 1.48
C TRP A 225 9.34 10.33 1.01
N ALA A 226 9.58 10.83 -0.21
CA ALA A 226 8.73 11.79 -0.89
C ALA A 226 7.65 11.05 -1.69
N LEU A 227 6.40 11.49 -1.59
CA LEU A 227 5.29 11.03 -2.43
C LEU A 227 5.43 11.63 -3.82
N ASP A 228 5.72 10.80 -4.83
CA ASP A 228 5.81 11.23 -6.23
C ASP A 228 4.43 11.20 -6.89
N LEU A 229 3.84 12.36 -7.15
CA LEU A 229 2.56 12.50 -7.82
C LEU A 229 2.72 13.00 -9.25
N GLN A 230 2.18 12.24 -10.20
CA GLN A 230 2.15 12.62 -11.62
C GLN A 230 0.86 13.39 -11.95
N VAL A 231 1.01 14.53 -12.65
CA VAL A 231 -0.11 15.34 -13.16
C VAL A 231 -0.01 15.55 -14.67
N GLY A 232 -1.15 15.73 -15.34
CA GLY A 232 -1.20 16.03 -16.78
C GLY A 232 -1.19 17.53 -17.07
N LEU A 233 0.00 18.14 -17.20
CA LEU A 233 0.13 19.59 -17.50
C LEU A 233 0.61 19.88 -18.93
N GLY A 234 0.73 18.85 -19.77
CA GLY A 234 1.37 18.96 -21.09
C GLY A 234 2.85 19.35 -20.95
N LEU A 235 3.33 20.17 -21.90
CA LEU A 235 4.73 20.63 -21.96
C LEU A 235 5.06 21.82 -21.04
N ASP A 236 4.14 22.22 -20.16
CA ASP A 236 4.27 23.46 -19.39
C ASP A 236 5.04 23.26 -18.07
N HIS A 237 6.12 24.03 -17.89
CA HIS A 237 6.96 24.03 -16.70
C HIS A 237 6.64 25.20 -15.73
N ARG A 238 5.72 26.11 -16.09
CA ARG A 238 5.48 27.34 -15.30
C ARG A 238 4.89 27.00 -13.93
N THR A 239 5.38 27.69 -12.89
CA THR A 239 4.87 27.57 -11.51
C THR A 239 3.35 27.74 -11.46
N THR A 240 2.82 28.74 -12.17
CA THR A 240 1.38 29.04 -12.17
C THR A 240 0.53 27.90 -12.70
N THR A 241 1.09 27.05 -13.57
CA THR A 241 0.38 25.90 -14.14
C THR A 241 0.32 24.76 -13.15
N TYR A 242 1.43 24.47 -12.46
CA TYR A 242 1.46 23.53 -11.34
C TYR A 242 0.53 23.95 -10.19
N LEU A 243 0.60 25.22 -9.77
CA LEU A 243 -0.21 25.73 -8.64
C LEU A 243 -1.72 25.76 -8.93
N ARG A 244 -2.11 25.71 -10.21
CA ARG A 244 -3.52 25.57 -10.64
C ARG A 244 -4.02 24.13 -10.62
N SER A 245 -3.14 23.16 -10.48
CA SER A 245 -3.56 21.78 -10.42
C SER A 245 -4.20 21.49 -9.07
N LYS A 246 -5.38 20.83 -9.11
CA LYS A 246 -6.13 20.45 -7.91
C LYS A 246 -5.25 19.72 -6.88
N PRO A 247 -4.41 18.73 -7.23
CA PRO A 247 -3.60 18.03 -6.23
C PRO A 247 -2.56 18.92 -5.56
N VAL A 248 -1.92 19.85 -6.28
CA VAL A 248 -0.96 20.79 -5.68
C VAL A 248 -1.66 21.74 -4.71
N ALA A 249 -2.81 22.29 -5.10
CA ALA A 249 -3.59 23.16 -4.22
C ALA A 249 -4.09 22.43 -2.98
N THR A 250 -4.58 21.19 -3.12
CA THR A 250 -5.01 20.36 -2.00
C THR A 250 -3.88 20.05 -1.03
N ALA A 251 -2.69 19.68 -1.52
CA ALA A 251 -1.54 19.42 -0.67
C ALA A 251 -1.09 20.67 0.10
N ILE A 252 -0.98 21.82 -0.57
CA ILE A 252 -0.60 23.08 0.07
C ILE A 252 -1.65 23.50 1.11
N GLY A 253 -2.94 23.42 0.76
CA GLY A 253 -4.03 23.74 1.66
C GLY A 253 -4.07 22.85 2.90
N ARG A 254 -3.83 21.54 2.74
CA ARG A 254 -3.71 20.59 3.85
C ARG A 254 -2.60 20.98 4.82
N GLY A 255 -1.46 21.44 4.30
CA GLY A 255 -0.34 21.90 5.12
C GLY A 255 -0.63 23.22 5.86
N LEU A 256 -1.32 24.16 5.22
CA LEU A 256 -1.56 25.49 5.78
C LEU A 256 -2.75 25.51 6.76
N PHE A 257 -3.80 24.75 6.46
CA PHE A 257 -5.09 24.87 7.12
C PHE A 257 -5.59 23.56 7.76
N GLY A 258 -4.86 22.46 7.63
CA GLY A 258 -5.28 21.15 8.14
C GLY A 258 -6.30 20.46 7.25
N SER A 259 -7.14 19.57 7.80
CA SER A 259 -8.08 18.77 6.99
C SER A 259 -9.28 19.60 6.56
N LEU A 260 -9.72 19.45 5.31
CA LEU A 260 -11.09 19.80 4.93
C LEU A 260 -12.11 18.76 5.38
N SER A 261 -11.66 17.55 5.72
CA SER A 261 -12.56 16.55 6.28
C SER A 261 -13.10 17.07 7.61
N LYS A 262 -14.38 17.46 7.59
CA LYS A 262 -15.16 17.77 8.78
C LYS A 262 -15.71 16.49 9.44
N GLU A 263 -15.18 15.32 9.11
CA GLU A 263 -15.67 14.05 9.64
C GLU A 263 -15.19 13.79 11.08
N ILE A 264 -15.79 14.55 12.01
CA ILE A 264 -16.65 13.91 13.00
C ILE A 264 -18.07 14.41 12.71
N ALA A 265 -18.55 14.14 11.50
CA ALA A 265 -19.98 14.10 11.30
C ALA A 265 -20.42 12.83 12.01
N VAL A 266 -21.11 12.98 13.14
CA VAL A 266 -21.84 11.88 13.77
C VAL A 266 -22.85 11.41 12.73
N VAL A 267 -22.46 10.40 11.95
CA VAL A 267 -23.38 9.67 11.09
C VAL A 267 -24.29 8.93 12.05
N GLU A 268 -25.56 9.33 12.11
CA GLU A 268 -26.57 8.62 12.89
C GLU A 268 -26.71 7.21 12.29
N GLY A 269 -26.13 6.21 12.95
CA GLY A 269 -26.32 4.81 12.61
C GLY A 269 -27.70 4.32 13.05
N THR A 270 -28.23 3.32 12.35
CA THR A 270 -29.43 2.60 12.77
C THR A 270 -29.07 1.52 13.80
N PRO A 271 -29.90 1.28 14.84
CA PRO A 271 -29.72 0.13 15.73
C PRO A 271 -29.91 -1.20 14.98
N ASP A 272 -29.08 -2.19 15.33
CA ASP A 272 -29.24 -3.63 15.06
C ASP A 272 -29.76 -4.04 13.66
N VAL A 273 -28.94 -3.83 12.63
CA VAL A 273 -29.04 -4.60 11.38
C VAL A 273 -28.01 -5.73 11.42
N ALA A 274 -28.41 -6.93 11.00
CA ALA A 274 -27.50 -8.06 10.88
C ALA A 274 -26.39 -7.74 9.87
N LEU A 275 -25.14 -8.03 10.25
CA LEU A 275 -23.99 -7.81 9.38
C LEU A 275 -24.14 -8.63 8.10
N ASN A 276 -23.90 -8.01 6.95
CA ASN A 276 -23.83 -8.73 5.69
C ASN A 276 -22.54 -9.57 5.60
N SER A 277 -22.44 -10.46 4.61
CA SER A 277 -21.29 -11.38 4.49
C SER A 277 -19.94 -10.66 4.35
N LEU A 278 -19.89 -9.45 3.78
CA LEU A 278 -18.66 -8.67 3.68
C LEU A 278 -18.24 -8.14 5.06
N GLU A 279 -19.19 -7.62 5.82
CA GLU A 279 -18.96 -7.04 7.14
C GLU A 279 -18.54 -8.09 8.16
N VAL A 280 -19.16 -9.27 8.11
CA VAL A 280 -18.74 -10.44 8.88
C VAL A 280 -17.27 -10.76 8.61
N ARG A 281 -16.84 -10.77 7.34
CA ARG A 281 -15.44 -11.04 6.98
C ARG A 281 -14.48 -9.95 7.44
N LEU A 282 -14.87 -8.67 7.33
CA LEU A 282 -14.09 -7.55 7.84
C LEU A 282 -13.89 -7.66 9.35
N ALA A 283 -14.95 -7.98 10.09
CA ALA A 283 -14.90 -8.18 11.53
C ALA A 283 -13.99 -9.37 11.91
N LEU A 284 -14.07 -10.50 11.20
CA LEU A 284 -13.17 -11.64 11.43
C LEU A 284 -11.70 -11.29 11.16
N TRP A 285 -11.43 -10.58 10.06
CA TRP A 285 -10.08 -10.14 9.72
C TRP A 285 -9.50 -9.17 10.75
N LEU A 286 -10.29 -8.15 11.15
CA LEU A 286 -9.88 -7.20 12.19
C LEU A 286 -9.64 -7.91 13.52
N ALA A 287 -10.54 -8.81 13.93
CA ALA A 287 -10.37 -9.58 15.16
C ALA A 287 -9.07 -10.40 15.13
N TYR A 288 -8.82 -11.14 14.05
CA TYR A 288 -7.60 -11.91 13.88
C TYR A 288 -6.35 -11.02 13.95
N ALA A 289 -6.35 -9.88 13.26
CA ALA A 289 -5.22 -8.95 13.28
C ALA A 289 -4.95 -8.39 14.68
N GLN A 290 -6.00 -8.07 15.45
CA GLN A 290 -5.85 -7.62 16.83
C GLN A 290 -5.28 -8.73 17.73
N PHE A 291 -5.73 -9.98 17.58
CA PHE A 291 -5.15 -11.09 18.35
C PHE A 291 -3.67 -11.34 18.02
N LEU A 292 -3.27 -11.22 16.75
CA LEU A 292 -1.84 -11.28 16.39
C LEU A 292 -1.07 -10.15 17.10
N ARG A 293 -1.57 -8.92 17.07
CA ARG A 293 -0.96 -7.79 17.78
C ARG A 293 -0.83 -8.05 19.28
N ASP A 294 -1.87 -8.59 19.92
CA ASP A 294 -1.90 -8.81 21.37
C ASP A 294 -0.84 -9.83 21.82
N HIS A 295 -0.54 -10.83 20.98
CA HIS A 295 0.47 -11.86 21.27
C HIS A 295 1.90 -11.48 20.85
N LEU A 296 2.06 -10.48 19.97
CA LEU A 296 3.37 -9.90 19.65
C LEU A 296 3.95 -9.10 20.83
N LYS A 297 5.27 -8.91 20.86
CA LYS A 297 5.97 -8.17 21.93
C LYS A 297 6.92 -7.11 21.40
N GLY A 298 7.14 -6.06 22.21
CA GLY A 298 8.15 -5.02 21.98
C GLY A 298 7.99 -4.29 20.64
N ALA A 299 9.11 -4.02 19.98
CA ALA A 299 9.14 -3.26 18.73
C ALA A 299 8.31 -3.90 17.58
N THR A 300 8.14 -5.23 17.56
CA THR A 300 7.32 -5.91 16.54
C THR A 300 5.84 -5.65 16.78
N GLN A 301 5.39 -5.70 18.04
CA GLN A 301 4.01 -5.35 18.41
C GLN A 301 3.66 -3.90 18.06
N GLU A 302 4.57 -2.97 18.35
CA GLU A 302 4.38 -1.55 18.03
C GLU A 302 4.29 -1.31 16.52
N ARG A 303 5.20 -1.92 15.74
CA ARG A 303 5.18 -1.83 14.28
C ARG A 303 3.90 -2.43 13.70
N PHE A 304 3.49 -3.59 14.18
CA PHE A 304 2.29 -4.27 13.73
C PHE A 304 1.03 -3.48 14.08
N GLY A 305 0.92 -2.97 15.30
CA GLY A 305 -0.20 -2.12 15.71
C GLY A 305 -0.28 -0.81 14.92
N ALA A 306 0.86 -0.19 14.61
CA ALA A 306 0.89 1.00 13.76
C ALA A 306 0.44 0.68 12.33
N ALA A 307 0.91 -0.42 11.74
CA ALA A 307 0.49 -0.87 10.41
C ALA A 307 -1.01 -1.19 10.38
N LEU A 308 -1.51 -1.97 11.35
CA LEU A 308 -2.92 -2.33 11.46
C LEU A 308 -3.83 -1.11 11.55
N ARG A 309 -3.42 -0.06 12.27
CA ARG A 309 -4.19 1.18 12.35
C ARG A 309 -4.38 1.86 11.00
N VAL A 310 -3.31 1.94 10.21
CA VAL A 310 -3.36 2.54 8.87
C VAL A 310 -4.29 1.73 7.97
N VAL A 311 -4.11 0.40 7.94
CA VAL A 311 -4.94 -0.47 7.10
C VAL A 311 -6.40 -0.46 7.53
N GLN A 312 -6.69 -0.47 8.84
CA GLN A 312 -8.05 -0.39 9.37
C GLN A 312 -8.74 0.92 8.97
N HIS A 313 -8.03 2.05 9.05
CA HIS A 313 -8.54 3.34 8.58
C HIS A 313 -8.87 3.29 7.09
N GLU A 314 -7.91 2.92 6.24
CA GLU A 314 -8.09 2.89 4.78
C GLU A 314 -9.24 1.98 4.32
N VAL A 315 -9.38 0.80 4.92
CA VAL A 315 -10.44 -0.15 4.56
C VAL A 315 -11.81 0.37 4.96
N LEU A 316 -11.93 0.97 6.15
CA LEU A 316 -13.21 1.49 6.64
C LEU A 316 -13.66 2.73 5.87
N GLU A 317 -12.77 3.67 5.59
CA GLU A 317 -13.13 4.88 4.82
C GLU A 317 -13.60 4.52 3.42
N ARG A 318 -12.91 3.62 2.72
CA ARG A 318 -13.34 3.14 1.39
C ARG A 318 -14.67 2.41 1.43
N LEU A 319 -14.93 1.63 2.48
CA LEU A 319 -16.22 0.95 2.64
C LEU A 319 -17.35 1.96 2.86
N ILE A 320 -17.11 2.97 3.70
CA ILE A 320 -18.04 4.06 3.99
C ILE A 320 -18.34 4.87 2.73
N GLU A 321 -17.33 5.21 1.93
CA GLU A 321 -17.49 5.89 0.64
C GLU A 321 -18.40 5.11 -0.32
N ASN A 322 -18.25 3.77 -0.38
CA ASN A 322 -19.13 2.93 -1.21
C ASN A 322 -20.58 2.96 -0.72
N TYR A 323 -20.81 2.85 0.59
CA TYR A 323 -22.15 2.96 1.17
C TYR A 323 -22.81 4.31 0.84
N GLN A 324 -22.04 5.41 0.92
CA GLN A 324 -22.52 6.74 0.57
C GLN A 324 -22.84 6.87 -0.93
N ALA A 325 -22.00 6.30 -1.80
CA ALA A 325 -22.22 6.33 -3.25
C ALA A 325 -23.49 5.56 -3.67
N ASP A 326 -23.79 4.47 -2.97
CA ASP A 326 -24.96 3.62 -3.21
C ASP A 326 -26.25 4.12 -2.52
N ASP A 327 -26.19 5.25 -1.79
CA ASP A 327 -27.28 5.80 -0.95
C ASP A 327 -27.82 4.79 0.09
N VAL A 328 -26.93 3.94 0.61
CA VAL A 328 -27.24 2.93 1.62
C VAL A 328 -26.73 3.39 2.99
N ARG A 329 -27.56 3.26 4.03
CA ARG A 329 -27.16 3.62 5.41
C ARG A 329 -26.04 2.70 5.93
N ILE A 330 -25.10 3.29 6.65
CA ILE A 330 -23.93 2.59 7.21
C ILE A 330 -24.29 1.95 8.57
N PRO A 331 -23.98 0.67 8.79
CA PRO A 331 -24.16 0.05 10.10
C PRO A 331 -23.32 0.69 11.20
N GLN A 332 -23.91 0.94 12.37
CA GLN A 332 -23.23 1.56 13.51
C GLN A 332 -22.00 0.77 13.96
N GLN A 333 -22.03 -0.56 13.86
CA GLN A 333 -20.90 -1.42 14.23
C GLN A 333 -19.66 -1.17 13.37
N LEU A 334 -19.80 -0.68 12.12
CA LEU A 334 -18.66 -0.27 11.29
C LEU A 334 -18.15 1.12 11.68
N LEU A 335 -19.06 2.04 12.03
CA LEU A 335 -18.70 3.38 12.50
C LEU A 335 -17.93 3.32 13.82
N ASP A 336 -18.30 2.40 14.72
CA ASP A 336 -17.62 2.14 15.99
C ASP A 336 -16.17 1.64 15.79
N LEU A 337 -15.85 1.12 14.60
CA LEU A 337 -14.51 0.64 14.25
C LEU A 337 -13.61 1.72 13.63
N ARG A 338 -14.16 2.89 13.27
CA ARG A 338 -13.38 3.97 12.67
C ARG A 338 -12.29 4.43 13.64
N VAL A 339 -11.10 4.65 13.10
CA VAL A 339 -9.95 5.14 13.84
C VAL A 339 -9.17 6.10 12.95
N ALA A 340 -8.74 7.23 13.51
CA ALA A 340 -7.83 8.11 12.80
C ALA A 340 -6.40 7.51 12.80
N PRO A 341 -5.62 7.66 11.73
CA PRO A 341 -4.26 7.11 11.64
C PRO A 341 -3.31 7.60 12.75
N ASP A 342 -3.60 8.76 13.34
CA ASP A 342 -2.81 9.46 14.35
C ASP A 342 -3.46 9.48 15.75
N ALA A 343 -4.69 8.99 15.91
CA ALA A 343 -5.41 9.07 17.18
C ALA A 343 -4.62 8.40 18.33
N PRO A 344 -4.40 9.07 19.47
CA PRO A 344 -3.85 8.40 20.64
C PRO A 344 -4.85 7.38 21.20
N GLY A 345 -4.36 6.27 21.76
CA GLY A 345 -5.20 5.27 22.44
C GLY A 345 -5.31 3.93 21.73
N ASP A 346 -6.19 3.06 22.24
CA ASP A 346 -6.36 1.70 21.73
C ASP A 346 -7.09 1.65 20.39
N LEU A 347 -6.79 0.60 19.62
CA LEU A 347 -7.47 0.33 18.36
C LEU A 347 -8.88 -0.20 18.65
N PRO A 348 -9.94 0.38 18.05
CA PRO A 348 -11.30 -0.13 18.16
C PRO A 348 -11.37 -1.59 17.71
N ARG A 349 -12.11 -2.41 18.47
CA ARG A 349 -12.22 -3.86 18.26
C ARG A 349 -13.63 -4.24 17.82
N PRO A 350 -13.76 -5.21 16.89
CA PRO A 350 -15.07 -5.74 16.51
C PRO A 350 -15.73 -6.46 17.68
N LYS A 351 -17.06 -6.49 17.66
CA LYS A 351 -17.87 -7.27 18.61
C LYS A 351 -17.86 -8.76 18.22
N PRO A 352 -17.84 -9.69 19.20
CA PRO A 352 -17.88 -11.13 18.98
C PRO A 352 -18.94 -11.59 17.96
N LEU A 353 -18.51 -12.41 16.99
CA LEU A 353 -19.39 -13.03 15.99
C LEU A 353 -19.82 -14.43 16.45
N THR A 354 -20.83 -14.52 17.31
CA THR A 354 -21.28 -15.80 17.89
C THR A 354 -22.34 -16.53 17.08
N GLN A 355 -22.74 -15.99 15.93
CA GLN A 355 -23.84 -16.54 15.12
C GLN A 355 -23.39 -17.42 13.95
N LEU A 356 -22.08 -17.46 13.66
CA LEU A 356 -21.54 -18.30 12.58
C LEU A 356 -21.49 -19.76 13.02
N SER A 357 -21.99 -20.67 12.18
CA SER A 357 -21.78 -22.10 12.37
C SER A 357 -20.32 -22.49 12.10
N LYS A 358 -19.87 -23.63 12.62
CA LYS A 358 -18.54 -24.19 12.29
C LYS A 358 -18.38 -24.38 10.79
N GLU A 359 -19.43 -24.83 10.11
CA GLU A 359 -19.43 -25.10 8.68
C GLU A 359 -19.19 -23.83 7.85
N GLU A 360 -19.87 -22.73 8.19
CA GLU A 360 -19.68 -21.42 7.55
C GLU A 360 -18.30 -20.81 7.85
N ALA A 361 -17.71 -21.14 9.01
CA ALA A 361 -16.44 -20.58 9.45
C ALA A 361 -15.21 -21.21 8.77
N VAL A 362 -15.27 -22.48 8.32
CA VAL A 362 -14.10 -23.21 7.80
C VAL A 362 -13.36 -22.43 6.71
N LEU A 363 -14.06 -21.99 5.66
CA LEU A 363 -13.40 -21.31 4.53
C LEU A 363 -12.85 -19.94 4.92
N ALA A 364 -13.57 -19.20 5.78
CA ALA A 364 -13.13 -17.91 6.27
C ALA A 364 -11.87 -18.03 7.13
N LEU A 365 -11.82 -19.03 8.02
CA LEU A 365 -10.68 -19.30 8.89
C LEU A 365 -9.44 -19.74 8.10
N VAL A 366 -9.62 -20.63 7.11
CA VAL A 366 -8.54 -21.06 6.22
C VAL A 366 -7.97 -19.88 5.42
N ALA A 367 -8.84 -19.02 4.88
CA ALA A 367 -8.39 -17.82 4.17
C ALA A 367 -7.56 -16.91 5.09
N LEU A 368 -8.07 -16.60 6.29
CA LEU A 368 -7.37 -15.77 7.27
C LEU A 368 -6.02 -16.35 7.70
N ALA A 369 -5.91 -17.67 7.82
CA ALA A 369 -4.70 -18.32 8.30
C ALA A 369 -3.52 -18.21 7.32
N THR A 370 -3.84 -17.94 6.07
CA THR A 370 -2.86 -17.75 5.00
C THR A 370 -2.66 -16.28 4.64
N ALA A 371 -3.43 -15.37 5.23
CA ALA A 371 -3.40 -13.95 4.91
C ALA A 371 -2.34 -13.18 5.73
N ASN A 372 -1.81 -12.10 5.15
CA ASN A 372 -1.10 -11.05 5.88
C ASN A 372 -2.11 -9.91 6.16
N PRO A 373 -2.57 -9.74 7.41
CA PRO A 373 -3.60 -8.77 7.74
C PRO A 373 -3.09 -7.33 7.88
N VAL A 374 -1.82 -7.07 7.61
CA VAL A 374 -1.27 -5.71 7.59
C VAL A 374 -0.66 -5.40 6.23
N ARG A 375 -1.10 -6.05 5.13
CA ARG A 375 -0.65 -5.67 3.78
C ARG A 375 -0.92 -4.18 3.51
N PRO A 376 0.00 -3.48 2.80
CA PRO A 376 1.19 -4.00 2.11
C PRO A 376 2.42 -4.17 3.03
N TYR A 377 2.29 -3.92 4.33
CA TYR A 377 3.38 -4.03 5.27
C TYR A 377 3.74 -5.50 5.53
N GLU A 378 5.03 -5.83 5.44
CA GLU A 378 5.56 -7.16 5.73
C GLU A 378 6.18 -7.17 7.12
N ILE A 379 5.54 -7.88 8.05
CA ILE A 379 5.98 -8.02 9.44
C ILE A 379 5.95 -9.50 9.79
N ASP A 380 7.11 -10.04 10.15
CA ASP A 380 7.23 -11.44 10.55
C ASP A 380 6.42 -11.71 11.82
N VAL A 381 5.53 -12.69 11.73
CA VAL A 381 4.74 -13.16 12.87
C VAL A 381 5.11 -14.62 13.16
N PRO A 382 5.65 -14.93 14.36
CA PRO A 382 5.99 -16.29 14.77
C PRO A 382 4.81 -17.27 14.69
N ASP A 383 5.09 -18.55 14.44
CA ASP A 383 4.06 -19.59 14.30
C ASP A 383 3.26 -19.81 15.60
N ASP A 384 3.92 -19.73 16.75
CA ASP A 384 3.26 -19.83 18.07
C ASP A 384 2.29 -18.66 18.31
N VAL A 385 2.65 -17.45 17.87
CA VAL A 385 1.77 -16.27 17.90
C VAL A 385 0.56 -16.47 16.99
N ARG A 386 0.74 -17.01 15.78
CA ARG A 386 -0.38 -17.33 14.87
C ARG A 386 -1.33 -18.35 15.48
N ARG A 387 -0.78 -19.41 16.07
CA ARG A 387 -1.57 -20.47 16.73
C ARG A 387 -2.40 -19.91 17.88
N GLN A 388 -1.80 -19.10 18.75
CA GLN A 388 -2.50 -18.44 19.86
C GLN A 388 -3.58 -17.48 19.37
N ALA A 389 -3.29 -16.69 18.32
CA ALA A 389 -4.27 -15.78 17.75
C ALA A 389 -5.47 -16.51 17.14
N PHE A 390 -5.29 -17.67 16.50
CA PHE A 390 -6.39 -18.50 15.99
C PHE A 390 -7.22 -19.15 17.09
N HIS A 391 -6.55 -19.63 18.14
CA HIS A 391 -7.24 -20.11 19.33
C HIS A 391 -8.18 -19.02 19.87
N ASP A 392 -7.67 -17.81 20.06
CA ASP A 392 -8.47 -16.71 20.62
C ASP A 392 -9.56 -16.22 19.65
N LEU A 393 -9.29 -16.23 18.34
CA LEU A 393 -10.30 -15.92 17.31
C LEU A 393 -11.47 -16.92 17.36
N THR A 394 -11.20 -18.22 17.43
CA THR A 394 -12.24 -19.26 17.46
C THR A 394 -13.03 -19.27 18.77
N VAL A 395 -12.38 -18.92 19.89
CA VAL A 395 -13.06 -18.64 21.17
C VAL A 395 -13.94 -17.39 21.06
N TRP A 396 -13.43 -16.32 20.45
CA TRP A 396 -14.17 -15.07 20.22
C TRP A 396 -15.37 -15.26 19.29
N MET A 397 -15.32 -16.21 18.35
CA MET A 397 -16.47 -16.63 17.52
C MET A 397 -17.48 -17.54 18.26
N GLY A 398 -17.19 -17.97 19.49
CA GLY A 398 -18.02 -18.94 20.22
C GLY A 398 -17.93 -20.38 19.68
N LEU A 399 -16.96 -20.68 18.81
CA LEU A 399 -16.75 -22.01 18.22
C LEU A 399 -15.84 -22.92 19.06
N GLY A 400 -15.18 -22.34 20.07
CA GLY A 400 -14.28 -23.02 20.98
C GLY A 400 -12.85 -23.16 20.45
N GLY A 401 -11.87 -23.21 21.37
CA GLY A 401 -10.44 -23.20 21.02
C GLY A 401 -9.93 -24.44 20.29
N GLY A 402 -10.65 -25.57 20.34
CA GLY A 402 -10.28 -26.80 19.64
C GLY A 402 -10.27 -26.66 18.11
N LEU A 403 -11.12 -25.78 17.56
CA LEU A 403 -11.18 -25.52 16.12
C LEU A 403 -9.90 -24.83 15.61
N GLY A 404 -9.35 -23.87 16.38
CA GLY A 404 -8.11 -23.19 16.04
C GLY A 404 -6.91 -24.14 15.99
N GLU A 405 -6.83 -25.09 16.94
CA GLU A 405 -5.80 -26.12 16.96
C GLU A 405 -5.95 -27.09 15.77
N ASN A 406 -7.17 -27.52 15.48
CA ASN A 406 -7.44 -28.39 14.33
C ASN A 406 -7.13 -27.71 12.99
N LEU A 407 -7.37 -26.41 12.86
CA LEU A 407 -6.96 -25.62 11.68
C LEU A 407 -5.44 -25.63 11.50
N HIS A 408 -4.69 -25.42 12.58
CA HIS A 408 -3.23 -25.46 12.53
C HIS A 408 -2.70 -26.83 12.09
N ILE A 409 -3.24 -27.92 12.65
CA ILE A 409 -2.90 -29.30 12.27
C ILE A 409 -3.26 -29.57 10.80
N ALA A 410 -4.42 -29.08 10.35
CA ALA A 410 -4.88 -29.22 8.98
C ALA A 410 -3.94 -28.52 8.00
N MET A 411 -3.52 -27.28 8.30
CA MET A 411 -2.58 -26.52 7.47
C MET A 411 -1.23 -27.22 7.37
N GLN A 412 -0.67 -27.69 8.48
CA GLN A 412 0.60 -28.43 8.46
C GLN A 412 0.50 -29.69 7.61
N SER A 413 -0.59 -30.45 7.76
CA SER A 413 -0.83 -31.68 7.00
C SER A 413 -0.96 -31.38 5.49
N ALA A 414 -1.72 -30.34 5.13
CA ALA A 414 -1.88 -29.90 3.75
C ALA A 414 -0.55 -29.45 3.12
N SER A 415 0.22 -28.63 3.84
CA SER A 415 1.54 -28.19 3.35
C SER A 415 2.52 -29.35 3.17
N LYS A 416 2.54 -30.32 4.09
CA LYS A 416 3.37 -31.55 3.98
C LYS A 416 2.95 -32.45 2.82
N ALA A 417 1.65 -32.45 2.47
CA ALA A 417 1.16 -33.20 1.32
C ALA A 417 1.63 -32.57 0.00
N VAL A 418 1.60 -31.23 -0.10
CA VAL A 418 1.92 -30.50 -1.33
C VAL A 418 3.44 -30.33 -1.52
N TYR A 419 4.18 -29.96 -0.49
CA TYR A 419 5.64 -29.75 -0.53
C TYR A 419 6.45 -30.97 -0.05
N PRO A 420 7.61 -31.29 -0.67
CA PRO A 420 8.50 -32.33 -0.17
C PRO A 420 9.17 -31.94 1.17
N VAL A 421 9.60 -32.97 1.91
CA VAL A 421 9.84 -33.04 3.37
C VAL A 421 10.83 -31.98 3.94
N ASP A 422 11.65 -31.34 3.11
CA ASP A 422 12.65 -30.35 3.54
C ASP A 422 12.23 -28.87 3.33
N GLN A 423 11.16 -28.61 2.57
CA GLN A 423 10.75 -27.23 2.21
C GLN A 423 9.53 -26.71 2.97
N TRP A 424 8.72 -27.59 3.58
CA TRP A 424 7.47 -27.18 4.24
C TRP A 424 7.67 -26.20 5.42
N LYS A 425 8.80 -26.29 6.13
CA LYS A 425 9.15 -25.38 7.24
C LYS A 425 9.39 -23.94 6.78
N LEU A 426 9.89 -23.75 5.56
CA LEU A 426 10.11 -22.43 4.97
C LEU A 426 8.77 -21.71 4.75
N TRP A 427 7.72 -22.46 4.39
CA TRP A 427 6.39 -21.93 4.09
C TRP A 427 5.50 -21.73 5.33
N VAL A 428 5.74 -22.48 6.41
CA VAL A 428 5.13 -22.24 7.73
C VAL A 428 5.74 -21.00 8.41
N GLY A 429 7.06 -20.80 8.30
CA GLY A 429 7.76 -19.69 8.94
C GLY A 429 7.58 -18.31 8.28
N ILE A 430 7.34 -18.28 6.97
CA ILE A 430 7.17 -17.02 6.20
C ILE A 430 5.70 -16.54 6.23
N GLY A 431 4.76 -17.37 6.72
CA GLY A 431 3.37 -17.25 6.30
C GLY A 431 3.28 -17.51 4.79
N ILE A 432 2.08 -17.70 4.28
CA ILE A 432 1.88 -17.88 2.84
C ILE A 432 1.95 -16.51 2.13
N GLY A 433 3.09 -15.82 2.30
CA GLY A 433 3.34 -14.44 1.90
C GLY A 433 4.22 -14.28 0.67
N ALA A 434 4.73 -15.36 0.05
CA ALA A 434 5.58 -15.24 -1.14
C ALA A 434 4.82 -14.96 -2.46
N ALA A 435 3.49 -14.93 -2.42
CA ALA A 435 2.69 -14.43 -3.54
C ALA A 435 2.77 -12.88 -3.58
N VAL A 436 3.82 -12.37 -4.23
CA VAL A 436 3.97 -10.96 -4.59
C VAL A 436 3.04 -10.67 -5.76
N LEU A 437 1.85 -10.17 -5.46
CA LEU A 437 1.02 -9.44 -6.39
C LEU A 437 0.56 -8.17 -5.69
N VAL A 438 0.91 -7.04 -6.32
CA VAL A 438 0.61 -5.67 -5.91
C VAL A 438 -0.89 -5.45 -6.08
N ALA A 439 -1.62 -5.73 -5.02
CA ALA A 439 -2.88 -5.10 -4.72
C ALA A 439 -2.69 -4.53 -3.32
N GLY A 440 -2.78 -3.22 -3.17
CA GLY A 440 -2.96 -2.62 -1.85
C GLY A 440 -4.17 -3.26 -1.14
N PRO A 441 -4.39 -2.99 0.15
CA PRO A 441 -5.50 -3.58 0.92
C PRO A 441 -6.87 -3.40 0.25
N ILE A 442 -7.01 -2.51 -0.73
CA ILE A 442 -8.05 -2.63 -1.77
C ILE A 442 -7.38 -2.38 -3.14
N GLY A 443 -7.25 -3.43 -3.96
CA GLY A 443 -6.76 -3.36 -5.34
C GLY A 443 -7.83 -3.81 -6.34
N LEU A 444 -8.23 -2.86 -7.19
CA LEU A 444 -8.97 -2.95 -8.46
C LEU A 444 -10.39 -3.55 -8.45
N ALA A 445 -11.38 -2.63 -8.50
CA ALA A 445 -12.65 -2.88 -9.17
C ALA A 445 -12.41 -3.12 -10.66
N LEU A 446 -12.36 -4.39 -11.08
CA LEU A 446 -12.50 -4.75 -12.48
C LEU A 446 -13.99 -4.88 -12.79
N ALA A 447 -14.44 -4.05 -13.73
CA ALA A 447 -15.77 -4.14 -14.33
C ALA A 447 -16.05 -5.58 -14.76
N ALA A 448 -17.08 -6.21 -14.19
CA ALA A 448 -17.65 -7.42 -14.76
C ALA A 448 -18.19 -7.08 -16.17
N PRO A 449 -18.09 -7.99 -17.16
CA PRO A 449 -18.70 -7.77 -18.46
C PRO A 449 -20.21 -7.56 -18.27
N ALA A 450 -20.72 -6.46 -18.80
CA ALA A 450 -22.14 -6.12 -18.77
C ALA A 450 -22.98 -7.30 -19.31
N GLY A 451 -23.83 -7.90 -18.47
CA GLY A 451 -24.66 -9.03 -18.89
C GLY A 451 -25.58 -9.69 -17.87
N LEU A 452 -25.47 -9.41 -16.56
CA LEU A 452 -26.40 -9.94 -15.55
C LEU A 452 -26.96 -8.79 -14.71
N ALA A 453 -28.24 -8.50 -14.93
CA ALA A 453 -28.97 -7.47 -14.21
C ALA A 453 -29.20 -7.89 -12.76
N GLY A 454 -28.77 -7.04 -11.82
CA GLY A 454 -29.03 -7.14 -10.37
C GLY A 454 -27.84 -7.69 -9.56
N GLY A 455 -27.02 -6.81 -8.98
CA GLY A 455 -26.08 -7.17 -7.89
C GLY A 455 -24.58 -7.08 -8.16
N ALA A 456 -24.11 -6.35 -9.17
CA ALA A 456 -22.68 -6.30 -9.53
C ALA A 456 -22.00 -4.97 -9.16
N ALA A 457 -21.41 -4.90 -7.96
CA ALA A 457 -20.39 -3.88 -7.62
C ALA A 457 -19.34 -4.31 -6.55
N ILE A 458 -19.58 -5.36 -5.76
CA ILE A 458 -18.68 -5.72 -4.63
C ILE A 458 -17.82 -6.97 -4.94
N ILE A 459 -17.06 -6.95 -6.04
CA ILE A 459 -16.10 -8.03 -6.36
C ILE A 459 -14.63 -7.58 -6.22
N GLY A 460 -14.34 -6.28 -6.28
CA GLY A 460 -12.96 -5.76 -6.19
C GLY A 460 -12.34 -5.76 -4.79
N ALA A 461 -13.13 -5.49 -3.73
CA ALA A 461 -12.61 -5.39 -2.37
C ALA A 461 -12.22 -6.75 -1.73
N LEU A 462 -12.78 -7.85 -2.26
CA LEU A 462 -12.54 -9.22 -1.74
C LEU A 462 -11.25 -9.85 -2.29
N SER A 463 -10.64 -9.19 -3.27
CA SER A 463 -9.40 -9.59 -3.90
C SER A 463 -8.19 -9.50 -2.95
N ALA A 464 -8.31 -8.69 -1.90
CA ALA A 464 -7.27 -8.42 -0.89
C ALA A 464 -7.17 -9.46 0.25
N PHE A 465 -8.15 -10.35 0.41
CA PHE A 465 -8.21 -11.29 1.56
C PHE A 465 -7.56 -12.66 1.30
N GLY A 466 -6.83 -12.81 0.21
CA GLY A 466 -6.06 -14.01 -0.05
C GLY A 466 -4.85 -13.74 -0.95
N PRO A 467 -3.85 -14.61 -0.93
CA PRO A 467 -2.76 -14.58 -1.91
C PRO A 467 -3.37 -14.71 -3.31
N GLY A 468 -3.38 -13.61 -4.08
CA GLY A 468 -3.75 -13.65 -5.49
C GLY A 468 -4.82 -12.67 -6.00
N GLY A 469 -5.21 -11.61 -5.29
CA GLY A 469 -5.68 -10.31 -5.86
C GLY A 469 -6.85 -10.29 -6.87
N MET A 470 -7.40 -11.44 -7.21
CA MET A 470 -8.45 -11.73 -8.20
C MET A 470 -8.79 -13.25 -8.15
N VAL A 471 -7.80 -14.10 -7.85
CA VAL A 471 -7.91 -15.56 -7.91
C VAL A 471 -8.39 -16.17 -6.59
N GLY A 472 -7.92 -15.65 -5.44
CA GLY A 472 -8.37 -16.09 -4.11
C GLY A 472 -9.82 -15.71 -3.80
N GLY A 473 -10.31 -14.58 -4.33
CA GLY A 473 -11.69 -14.12 -4.15
C GLY A 473 -12.74 -15.07 -4.75
N LEU A 474 -12.36 -15.89 -5.74
CA LEU A 474 -13.24 -16.90 -6.35
C LEU A 474 -13.36 -18.17 -5.49
N VAL A 475 -12.37 -18.47 -4.64
CA VAL A 475 -12.38 -19.67 -3.78
C VAL A 475 -13.15 -19.43 -2.48
N THR A 476 -13.11 -18.20 -1.94
CA THR A 476 -13.78 -17.87 -0.67
C THR A 476 -15.28 -17.58 -0.83
N ALA A 477 -15.77 -17.39 -2.06
CA ALA A 477 -17.15 -17.00 -2.34
C ALA A 477 -18.07 -18.20 -2.63
N GLY A 478 -18.10 -19.25 -1.80
CA GLY A 478 -19.18 -20.27 -1.78
C GLY A 478 -19.57 -20.92 -3.12
N ALA A 479 -18.76 -20.79 -4.17
CA ALA A 479 -19.13 -21.09 -5.56
C ALA A 479 -18.61 -22.45 -6.01
N ILE A 480 -18.37 -23.38 -5.10
CA ILE A 480 -18.00 -24.73 -5.47
C ILE A 480 -19.23 -25.60 -5.74
N THR A 481 -20.14 -25.07 -6.57
CA THR A 481 -21.10 -25.89 -7.30
C THR A 481 -20.43 -26.44 -8.57
N THR A 482 -20.95 -27.54 -9.13
CA THR A 482 -20.40 -28.22 -10.32
C THR A 482 -20.17 -27.30 -11.53
N THR A 483 -20.87 -26.17 -11.62
CA THR A 483 -20.70 -25.17 -12.69
C THR A 483 -19.59 -24.14 -12.40
N GLY A 484 -19.25 -23.89 -11.13
CA GLY A 484 -18.24 -22.89 -10.72
C GLY A 484 -16.79 -23.38 -10.80
N ALA A 485 -16.54 -24.67 -10.57
CA ALA A 485 -15.19 -25.26 -10.58
C ALA A 485 -14.41 -25.04 -11.89
N GLY A 486 -15.11 -25.04 -13.04
CA GLY A 486 -14.52 -24.79 -14.37
C GLY A 486 -13.94 -23.39 -14.56
N THR A 487 -14.56 -22.38 -13.94
CA THR A 487 -14.13 -20.97 -14.06
C THR A 487 -12.91 -20.65 -13.20
N ILE A 488 -12.86 -21.21 -11.98
CA ILE A 488 -11.74 -21.05 -11.02
C ILE A 488 -10.45 -21.61 -11.60
N ALA A 489 -10.51 -22.82 -12.16
CA ALA A 489 -9.35 -23.45 -12.75
C ALA A 489 -8.83 -22.69 -13.98
N ALA A 490 -9.71 -22.15 -14.83
CA ALA A 490 -9.30 -21.38 -16.00
C ALA A 490 -8.43 -20.16 -15.62
N THR A 491 -8.76 -19.51 -14.51
CA THR A 491 -7.99 -18.39 -13.97
C THR A 491 -6.66 -18.85 -13.37
N LEU A 492 -6.63 -19.95 -12.60
CA LEU A 492 -5.41 -20.51 -11.99
C LEU A 492 -4.41 -21.09 -13.02
N VAL A 493 -4.93 -21.64 -14.12
CA VAL A 493 -4.11 -22.23 -15.19
C VAL A 493 -3.62 -21.18 -16.18
N SER A 494 -4.23 -19.98 -16.21
CA SER A 494 -3.77 -18.87 -17.05
C SER A 494 -2.29 -18.51 -16.79
N SER A 495 -1.66 -17.95 -17.82
CA SER A 495 -0.25 -17.56 -17.78
C SER A 495 0.07 -16.43 -16.80
N SER A 496 -0.95 -15.75 -16.26
CA SER A 496 -0.77 -14.69 -15.26
C SER A 496 -0.64 -15.19 -13.82
N SER A 497 -1.05 -16.43 -13.52
CA SER A 497 -0.90 -17.01 -12.17
C SER A 497 0.45 -17.71 -12.04
N SER A 498 1.20 -17.45 -10.98
CA SER A 498 2.47 -18.15 -10.71
C SER A 498 2.23 -19.61 -10.27
N ALA A 499 3.27 -20.44 -10.22
CA ALA A 499 3.13 -21.80 -9.70
C ALA A 499 2.87 -21.79 -8.18
N GLU A 500 3.48 -20.82 -7.50
CA GLU A 500 3.33 -20.53 -6.08
C GLU A 500 1.86 -20.21 -5.74
N ASP A 501 1.21 -19.33 -6.50
CA ASP A 501 -0.20 -18.94 -6.24
C ASP A 501 -1.14 -20.15 -6.30
N VAL A 502 -0.89 -21.06 -7.24
CA VAL A 502 -1.68 -22.28 -7.39
C VAL A 502 -1.40 -23.26 -6.26
N GLU A 503 -0.15 -23.46 -5.88
CA GLU A 503 0.22 -24.32 -4.74
C GLU A 503 -0.45 -23.86 -3.45
N VAL A 504 -0.44 -22.56 -3.20
CA VAL A 504 -1.10 -21.94 -2.07
C VAL A 504 -2.61 -22.17 -2.08
N THR A 505 -3.24 -21.99 -3.23
CA THR A 505 -4.67 -22.27 -3.39
C THR A 505 -4.99 -23.74 -3.12
N VAL A 506 -4.16 -24.66 -3.63
CA VAL A 506 -4.30 -26.09 -3.38
C VAL A 506 -4.13 -26.41 -1.90
N ILE A 507 -3.18 -25.77 -1.20
CA ILE A 507 -2.99 -25.93 0.25
C ILE A 507 -4.22 -25.45 1.01
N GLN A 508 -4.82 -24.30 0.67
CA GLN A 508 -6.05 -23.81 1.29
C GLN A 508 -7.20 -24.80 1.10
N LEU A 509 -7.44 -25.25 -0.12
CA LEU A 509 -8.48 -26.22 -0.46
C LEU A 509 -8.30 -27.53 0.32
N LEU A 510 -7.08 -28.06 0.37
CA LEU A 510 -6.77 -29.28 1.12
C LEU A 510 -6.90 -29.06 2.63
N THR A 511 -6.49 -27.90 3.14
CA THR A 511 -6.67 -27.53 4.56
C THR A 511 -8.15 -27.55 4.92
N ALA A 512 -9.02 -26.99 4.08
CA ALA A 512 -10.46 -26.99 4.32
C ALA A 512 -11.04 -28.42 4.39
N ALA A 513 -10.64 -29.32 3.49
CA ALA A 513 -11.08 -30.72 3.51
C ALA A 513 -10.62 -31.47 4.78
N ILE A 514 -9.34 -31.30 5.16
CA ILE A 514 -8.78 -31.89 6.38
C ILE A 514 -9.49 -31.33 7.62
N LEU A 515 -9.69 -30.01 7.68
CA LEU A 515 -10.36 -29.36 8.81
C LEU A 515 -11.81 -29.86 8.95
N ARG A 516 -12.57 -29.95 7.86
CA ARG A 516 -13.93 -30.53 7.87
C ARG A 516 -13.96 -31.93 8.45
N SER A 517 -13.03 -32.80 8.03
CA SER A 517 -12.94 -34.16 8.56
C SER A 517 -12.63 -34.18 10.06
N ARG A 518 -11.70 -33.34 10.53
CA ARG A 518 -11.33 -33.25 11.95
C ARG A 518 -12.46 -32.72 12.84
N GLU A 519 -13.33 -31.89 12.29
CA GLU A 519 -14.48 -31.31 12.99
C GLU A 519 -15.76 -32.15 12.84
N GLY A 520 -15.71 -33.30 12.15
CA GLY A 520 -16.88 -34.14 11.91
C GLY A 520 -17.93 -33.49 11.00
N LEU A 521 -17.50 -32.61 10.09
CA LEU A 521 -18.35 -31.93 9.11
C LEU A 521 -18.40 -32.73 7.79
N GLU A 522 -19.52 -32.61 7.08
CA GLU A 522 -19.67 -33.20 5.74
C GLU A 522 -18.58 -32.68 4.78
N GLN A 523 -18.09 -33.57 3.92
CA GLN A 523 -17.10 -33.20 2.92
C GLN A 523 -17.72 -32.39 1.80
N ASP A 524 -16.96 -31.41 1.32
CA ASP A 524 -17.37 -30.56 0.21
C ASP A 524 -16.81 -31.14 -1.09
N LEU A 525 -17.67 -31.82 -1.84
CA LEU A 525 -17.33 -32.41 -3.14
C LEU A 525 -16.73 -31.36 -4.11
N GLY A 526 -17.09 -30.09 -3.92
CA GLY A 526 -16.53 -29.00 -4.68
C GLY A 526 -15.01 -28.91 -4.56
N VAL A 527 -14.44 -29.16 -3.39
CA VAL A 527 -12.98 -29.13 -3.18
C VAL A 527 -12.26 -30.13 -4.10
N TRP A 528 -12.81 -31.34 -4.21
CA TRP A 528 -12.31 -32.37 -5.11
C TRP A 528 -12.44 -31.96 -6.58
N LEU A 529 -13.62 -31.44 -6.97
CA LEU A 529 -13.88 -30.98 -8.34
C LEU A 529 -12.93 -29.83 -8.75
N ALA A 530 -12.66 -28.89 -7.83
CA ALA A 530 -11.74 -27.80 -8.07
C ALA A 530 -10.30 -28.30 -8.29
N MET A 531 -9.81 -29.22 -7.45
CA MET A 531 -8.48 -29.82 -7.62
C MET A 531 -8.37 -30.64 -8.91
N SER A 532 -9.40 -31.43 -9.23
CA SER A 532 -9.46 -32.23 -10.45
C SER A 532 -9.42 -31.35 -11.70
N GLU A 533 -10.14 -30.23 -11.69
CA GLU A 533 -10.14 -29.30 -12.82
C GLU A 533 -8.79 -28.56 -12.96
N ILE A 534 -8.15 -28.14 -11.85
CA ILE A 534 -6.78 -27.58 -11.87
C ILE A 534 -5.83 -28.59 -12.52
N GLN A 535 -5.87 -29.86 -12.10
CA GLN A 535 -5.02 -30.92 -12.65
C GLN A 535 -5.31 -31.15 -14.14
N ARG A 536 -6.59 -31.24 -14.53
CA ARG A 536 -7.01 -31.48 -15.93
C ARG A 536 -6.54 -30.37 -16.86
N GLN A 537 -6.74 -29.11 -16.47
CA GLN A 537 -6.38 -27.96 -17.31
C GLN A 537 -4.86 -27.77 -17.39
N THR A 538 -4.14 -27.88 -16.26
CA THR A 538 -2.67 -27.78 -16.26
C THR A 538 -2.04 -28.91 -17.06
N GLY A 539 -2.54 -30.15 -16.93
CA GLY A 539 -2.09 -31.29 -17.73
C GLY A 539 -2.31 -31.10 -19.23
N ARG A 540 -3.45 -30.53 -19.63
CA ARG A 540 -3.73 -30.18 -21.04
C ARG A 540 -2.75 -29.15 -21.58
N GLU A 541 -2.46 -28.08 -20.83
CA GLU A 541 -1.51 -27.05 -21.26
C GLU A 541 -0.06 -27.56 -21.28
N VAL A 542 0.34 -28.44 -20.34
CA VAL A 542 1.63 -29.15 -20.42
C VAL A 542 1.72 -29.93 -21.72
N ALA A 543 0.71 -30.74 -22.06
CA ALA A 543 0.70 -31.54 -23.28
C ALA A 543 0.78 -30.67 -24.54
N ARG A 544 0.09 -29.52 -24.55
CA ARG A 544 0.11 -28.57 -25.67
C ARG A 544 1.47 -27.90 -25.84
N LEU A 545 2.08 -27.39 -24.77
CA LEU A 545 3.33 -26.63 -24.84
C LEU A 545 4.55 -27.54 -24.99
N ALA A 546 4.58 -28.69 -24.32
CA ALA A 546 5.70 -29.63 -24.39
C ALA A 546 5.88 -30.23 -25.80
N ALA A 547 4.85 -30.20 -26.65
CA ALA A 547 4.96 -30.63 -28.05
C ALA A 547 5.88 -29.74 -28.89
N TYR A 548 6.08 -28.48 -28.49
CA TYR A 548 6.83 -27.47 -29.26
C TYR A 548 7.90 -26.74 -28.44
N SER A 549 8.09 -27.11 -27.17
CA SER A 549 9.03 -26.48 -26.24
C SER A 549 10.08 -27.49 -25.77
N ASP A 550 11.28 -27.00 -25.42
CA ASP A 550 12.30 -27.83 -24.79
C ASP A 550 11.78 -28.45 -23.49
N GLU A 551 12.24 -29.67 -23.17
CA GLU A 551 11.75 -30.45 -22.02
C GLU A 551 11.84 -29.70 -20.67
N LYS A 552 12.84 -28.83 -20.53
CA LYS A 552 13.11 -28.02 -19.33
C LYS A 552 12.74 -26.54 -19.50
N ALA A 553 11.90 -26.20 -20.49
CA ALA A 553 11.44 -24.84 -20.69
C ALA A 553 10.74 -24.32 -19.41
N PRO A 554 11.06 -23.10 -18.93
CA PRO A 554 10.52 -22.58 -17.66
C PRO A 554 8.99 -22.59 -17.57
N GLY A 555 8.29 -22.28 -18.67
CA GLY A 555 6.82 -22.31 -18.71
C GLY A 555 6.23 -23.72 -18.58
N VAL A 556 6.89 -24.73 -19.14
CA VAL A 556 6.47 -26.14 -19.02
C VAL A 556 6.71 -26.65 -17.60
N GLU A 557 7.86 -26.31 -16.99
CA GLU A 557 8.13 -26.67 -15.60
C GLU A 557 7.19 -26.01 -14.60
N ALA A 558 6.82 -24.73 -14.82
CA ALA A 558 5.83 -24.06 -14.00
C ALA A 558 4.46 -24.76 -14.06
N LEU A 559 3.98 -25.14 -15.24
CA LEU A 559 2.72 -25.88 -15.39
C LEU A 559 2.78 -27.28 -14.78
N ARG A 560 3.89 -28.00 -14.93
CA ARG A 560 4.10 -29.30 -14.26
C ARG A 560 4.06 -29.16 -12.74
N ARG A 561 4.65 -28.10 -12.19
CA ARG A 561 4.62 -27.81 -10.75
C ARG A 561 3.18 -27.58 -10.26
N LYS A 562 2.39 -26.77 -10.97
CA LYS A 562 0.96 -26.58 -10.69
C LYS A 562 0.18 -27.91 -10.70
N ALA A 563 0.40 -28.75 -11.72
CA ALA A 563 -0.25 -30.06 -11.85
C ALA A 563 0.11 -31.00 -10.70
N ARG A 564 1.39 -31.10 -10.34
CA ARG A 564 1.89 -31.94 -9.25
C ARG A 564 1.31 -31.55 -7.89
N ALA A 565 1.11 -30.25 -7.65
CA ALA A 565 0.51 -29.77 -6.40
C ALA A 565 -0.92 -30.31 -6.23
N ALA A 566 -1.76 -30.15 -7.26
CA ALA A 566 -3.12 -30.67 -7.27
C ALA A 566 -3.15 -32.21 -7.17
N GLU A 567 -2.29 -32.91 -7.92
CA GLU A 567 -2.18 -34.37 -7.88
C GLU A 567 -1.85 -34.90 -6.48
N ARG A 568 -0.85 -34.31 -5.82
CA ARG A 568 -0.47 -34.69 -4.45
C ARG A 568 -1.59 -34.44 -3.45
N ALA A 569 -2.30 -33.32 -3.58
CA ALA A 569 -3.42 -33.01 -2.71
C ALA A 569 -4.59 -33.99 -2.90
N MET A 570 -4.94 -34.32 -4.14
CA MET A 570 -5.96 -35.34 -4.43
C MET A 570 -5.55 -36.72 -3.93
N ALA A 571 -4.28 -37.12 -4.13
CA ALA A 571 -3.77 -38.39 -3.61
C ALA A 571 -3.86 -38.46 -2.09
N TYR A 572 -3.60 -37.35 -1.39
CA TYR A 572 -3.82 -37.24 0.05
C TYR A 572 -5.30 -37.41 0.40
N MET A 573 -6.21 -36.75 -0.32
CA MET A 573 -7.66 -36.85 -0.06
C MET A 573 -8.16 -38.29 -0.22
N VAL A 574 -7.73 -39.01 -1.26
CA VAL A 574 -8.09 -40.43 -1.46
C VAL A 574 -7.53 -41.30 -0.34
N LYS A 575 -6.22 -41.17 -0.05
CA LYS A 575 -5.54 -41.97 0.99
C LYS A 575 -6.21 -41.81 2.37
N ASN A 576 -6.70 -40.61 2.68
CA ASN A 576 -7.30 -40.28 3.97
C ASN A 576 -8.84 -40.29 3.94
N ARG A 577 -9.47 -40.83 2.88
CA ARG A 577 -10.94 -40.94 2.74
C ARG A 577 -11.68 -39.60 2.91
N LEU A 578 -11.11 -38.53 2.38
CA LEU A 578 -11.70 -37.18 2.40
C LEU A 578 -12.67 -36.94 1.22
N VAL A 579 -13.04 -37.99 0.49
CA VAL A 579 -14.00 -37.92 -0.62
C VAL A 579 -14.99 -39.06 -0.47
N GLU A 580 -16.26 -38.73 -0.27
CA GLU A 580 -17.33 -39.73 -0.19
C GLU A 580 -17.71 -40.23 -1.59
N GLY A 581 -17.91 -41.55 -1.73
CA GLY A 581 -18.39 -42.19 -2.96
C GLY A 581 -17.32 -42.61 -3.99
N LEU A 582 -16.01 -42.47 -3.69
CA LEU A 582 -14.92 -42.92 -4.60
C LEU A 582 -14.21 -44.20 -4.16
N THR A 583 -14.33 -44.63 -2.92
CA THR A 583 -13.59 -45.79 -2.38
C THR A 583 -14.49 -46.70 -1.53
N ASP A 584 -15.26 -47.54 -2.19
CA ASP A 584 -15.90 -48.73 -1.59
C ASP A 584 -14.92 -49.92 -1.44
N GLU A 585 -13.64 -49.74 -1.75
CA GLU A 585 -12.64 -50.79 -1.50
C GLU A 585 -11.97 -50.59 -0.13
N GLU A 586 -12.22 -51.56 0.76
CA GLU A 586 -11.45 -51.73 2.00
C GLU A 586 -9.95 -51.82 1.67
N PRO A 587 -9.08 -51.03 2.34
CA PRO A 587 -7.65 -51.22 2.22
C PRO A 587 -7.31 -52.57 2.84
N LYS A 588 -6.65 -53.43 2.05
CA LYS A 588 -5.91 -54.56 2.62
C LYS A 588 -4.94 -53.99 3.65
N GLY A 589 -5.10 -54.44 4.88
CA GLY A 589 -4.44 -53.87 6.05
C GLY A 589 -2.93 -53.81 5.90
N GLU A 590 -2.37 -52.67 6.32
CA GLU A 590 -1.02 -52.58 6.82
C GLU A 590 -1.04 -51.84 8.17
N GLU A 591 -0.12 -52.27 9.02
CA GLU A 591 -0.17 -52.32 10.48
C GLU A 591 -0.28 -50.97 11.23
N ALA A 592 -0.75 -51.07 12.47
CA ALA A 592 -0.91 -49.95 13.40
C ALA A 592 0.43 -49.26 13.70
N PHE A 593 0.46 -47.94 13.62
CA PHE A 593 1.47 -47.13 14.30
C PHE A 593 1.09 -47.02 15.78
N GLU A 594 1.91 -47.61 16.64
CA GLU A 594 1.93 -47.35 18.09
C GLU A 594 2.31 -45.89 18.39
N GLU A 595 1.87 -45.43 19.56
CA GLU A 595 1.77 -44.05 20.13
C GLU A 595 2.90 -43.05 19.85
#